data_AF-A0A8D0GMJ6-F1
#
_entry.id   AF-A0A8D0GMJ6-F1
#
_cell.length_a   1.000
_cell.length_b   1.000
_cell.length_c   1.000
_cell.angle_alpha   90.00
_cell.angle_beta   90.00
_cell.angle_gamma   90.00
#
_symmetry.space_group_name_H-M   'P 1'
#
loop_
_entity.id
_entity.type
_entity.pdbx_description
1 polymer ?
#
loop_
_entity_poly.entity_id
_entity_poly.type
_entity_poly.pdbx_seq_one_letter_code
_entity_poly.pdbx_strand_id
1 'polypeptide(L)'
;NTNILFLECYPGGHQILQNPYRSIDFDSLQLQQSAIQDIICDHSLKPGWYRFLIFDKPAEMPTKCVEMNHCGTQAPVWLSLRESESMPEPGENKQLTACATWQFFFSTTKDCCLFRIPVSVRNCGDFFVYLLQSTQGCMGYCAEVVSDNKPQTCHPEGTETPGICSRKLPSSLSPSPPGMPEVVSELLEGSVFLRCSFHAPPTNSSVWFIVAWSRLSPEGTKEELRQETTIQAFSLLELDGINLRLGDRIYCSCSAFFLEKPDSQSSPVESREFFAGIKLHPEALNISEDGKEYRLMIESRIPVPCPEFSQLENDCKITLKLNTIDQGSWVALSNSPFLTPWLLVPCLPPLLPFLLILGS
;
A
#
# COMPACT_ATOMS: atom_id res chain seq x y z
N ASN A 1 44.05 -27.93 7.50
CA ASN A 1 42.96 -27.40 6.67
C ASN A 1 42.50 -26.07 7.21
N THR A 2 42.99 -24.99 6.61
CA THR A 2 42.49 -23.64 6.80
C THR A 2 41.03 -23.58 6.36
N ASN A 3 40.11 -23.33 7.28
CA ASN A 3 38.73 -22.95 6.95
C ASN A 3 38.81 -21.66 6.14
N ILE A 4 38.58 -21.75 4.82
CA ILE A 4 38.48 -20.58 3.96
C ILE A 4 37.17 -19.88 4.33
N LEU A 5 37.27 -18.77 5.06
CA LEU A 5 36.14 -17.93 5.42
C LEU A 5 35.82 -17.02 4.22
N PHE A 6 34.67 -17.23 3.59
CA PHE A 6 34.17 -16.36 2.53
C PHE A 6 33.40 -15.20 3.16
N LEU A 7 33.97 -13.99 3.10
CA LEU A 7 33.45 -12.80 3.77
C LEU A 7 31.99 -12.53 3.42
N GLU A 8 31.62 -12.71 2.16
CA GLU A 8 30.28 -12.51 1.61
C GLU A 8 29.20 -13.40 2.25
N CYS A 9 29.59 -14.51 2.89
CA CYS A 9 28.66 -15.40 3.59
C CYS A 9 28.41 -15.01 5.05
N TYR A 10 29.10 -13.99 5.58
CA TYR A 10 28.93 -13.52 6.95
C TYR A 10 28.08 -12.24 7.02
N PRO A 11 27.44 -11.96 8.18
CA PRO A 11 26.77 -10.67 8.39
C PRO A 11 27.71 -9.50 8.10
N GLY A 12 27.27 -8.57 7.23
CA GLY A 12 28.06 -7.42 6.78
C GLY A 12 28.95 -7.68 5.55
N GLY A 13 29.08 -8.92 5.09
CA GLY A 13 29.78 -9.25 3.84
C GLY A 13 28.94 -9.11 2.57
N HIS A 14 27.63 -9.01 2.74
CA HIS A 14 26.66 -8.77 1.67
C HIS A 14 25.64 -7.72 2.11
N GLN A 15 25.00 -7.08 1.13
CA GLN A 15 23.88 -6.19 1.32
C GLN A 15 22.57 -6.97 1.21
N ILE A 16 21.55 -6.55 1.95
CA ILE A 16 20.20 -7.11 1.83
C ILE A 16 19.44 -6.29 0.78
N LEU A 17 19.03 -6.95 -0.31
CA LEU A 17 18.19 -6.35 -1.33
C LEU A 17 16.73 -6.73 -1.02
N GLN A 18 16.08 -5.91 -0.22
CA GLN A 18 14.72 -6.14 0.26
C GLN A 18 13.75 -5.13 -0.34
N ASN A 19 12.87 -5.61 -1.22
CA ASN A 19 11.75 -4.83 -1.73
C ASN A 19 10.62 -5.81 -2.13
N PRO A 20 9.44 -5.71 -1.51
CA PRO A 20 8.21 -6.45 -1.86
C PRO A 20 7.92 -6.57 -3.35
N TYR A 21 8.09 -5.48 -4.09
CA TYR A 21 7.73 -5.40 -5.50
C TYR A 21 8.66 -6.23 -6.38
N ARG A 22 9.83 -6.67 -5.88
CA ARG A 22 10.75 -7.57 -6.61
C ARG A 22 10.22 -8.99 -6.78
N SER A 23 9.08 -9.34 -6.19
CA SER A 23 8.47 -10.64 -6.39
C SER A 23 8.05 -10.85 -7.85
N ILE A 24 8.33 -12.02 -8.42
CA ILE A 24 7.83 -12.38 -9.76
C ILE A 24 6.29 -12.35 -9.86
N ASP A 25 5.59 -12.51 -8.74
CA ASP A 25 4.13 -12.49 -8.68
C ASP A 25 3.53 -11.07 -8.72
N PHE A 26 4.37 -10.03 -8.60
CA PHE A 26 3.91 -8.65 -8.59
C PHE A 26 3.73 -8.11 -10.01
N ASP A 27 2.50 -7.75 -10.38
CA ASP A 27 2.18 -7.08 -11.65
C ASP A 27 2.47 -5.57 -11.55
N SER A 28 3.36 -5.11 -12.42
CA SER A 28 3.89 -3.74 -12.46
C SER A 28 3.09 -2.82 -13.39
N LEU A 29 2.08 -3.32 -14.11
CA LEU A 29 1.24 -2.50 -15.00
C LEU A 29 0.52 -1.38 -14.24
N GLN A 30 0.14 -1.62 -12.97
CA GLN A 30 -0.53 -0.63 -12.15
C GLN A 30 0.42 0.52 -11.71
N LEU A 31 1.70 0.22 -11.46
CA LEU A 31 2.71 1.23 -11.11
C LEU A 31 3.04 2.14 -12.29
N GLN A 32 3.00 1.62 -13.52
CA GLN A 32 3.23 2.41 -14.73
C GLN A 32 2.17 3.49 -14.97
N GLN A 33 0.96 3.31 -14.42
CA GLN A 33 -0.18 4.21 -14.65
C GLN A 33 -0.37 5.23 -13.52
N SER A 34 0.10 4.94 -12.31
CA SER A 34 -0.26 5.71 -11.10
C SER A 34 0.92 6.31 -10.33
N ALA A 35 2.12 5.71 -10.40
CA ALA A 35 3.29 6.17 -9.64
C ALA A 35 4.61 5.72 -10.32
N ILE A 36 5.03 6.43 -11.37
CA ILE A 36 6.27 6.13 -12.12
C ILE A 36 7.52 6.12 -11.21
N GLN A 37 7.49 6.86 -10.09
CA GLN A 37 8.60 6.91 -9.13
C GLN A 37 8.80 5.61 -8.34
N ASP A 38 7.80 4.72 -8.28
CA ASP A 38 7.86 3.45 -7.56
C ASP A 38 8.34 2.28 -8.42
N ILE A 39 8.65 2.52 -9.70
CA ILE A 39 9.23 1.51 -10.59
C ILE A 39 10.66 1.18 -10.15
N ILE A 40 10.95 -0.11 -10.00
CA ILE A 40 12.28 -0.62 -9.70
C ILE A 40 13.20 -0.41 -10.90
N CYS A 41 14.28 0.32 -10.63
CA CYS A 41 15.28 0.72 -11.60
C CYS A 41 16.69 0.49 -11.03
N ASP A 42 17.27 -0.69 -11.28
CA ASP A 42 18.60 -1.08 -10.76
C ASP A 42 19.77 -0.47 -11.55
N HIS A 43 19.52 0.55 -12.37
CA HIS A 43 20.56 1.32 -13.06
C HIS A 43 21.53 1.99 -12.08
N SER A 44 21.05 2.37 -10.89
CA SER A 44 21.87 2.97 -9.82
C SER A 44 22.34 1.96 -8.76
N LEU A 45 22.10 0.66 -8.96
CA LEU A 45 22.53 -0.37 -8.02
C LEU A 45 24.06 -0.43 -7.98
N LYS A 46 24.64 -0.23 -6.79
CA LYS A 46 26.09 -0.30 -6.62
C LYS A 46 26.59 -1.74 -6.81
N PRO A 47 27.71 -1.98 -7.50
CA PRO A 47 28.28 -3.31 -7.59
C PRO A 47 28.59 -3.89 -6.21
N GLY A 48 28.22 -5.15 -5.95
CA GLY A 48 28.44 -5.79 -4.66
C GLY A 48 27.71 -7.12 -4.49
N TRP A 49 27.98 -7.80 -3.36
CA TRP A 49 27.26 -9.01 -2.99
C TRP A 49 25.91 -8.66 -2.37
N TYR A 50 24.84 -9.26 -2.88
CA TYR A 50 23.48 -9.07 -2.43
C TYR A 50 22.82 -10.39 -2.06
N ARG A 51 21.98 -10.35 -1.03
CA ARG A 51 21.04 -11.40 -0.69
C ARG A 51 19.63 -10.84 -0.85
N PHE A 52 18.77 -11.56 -1.54
CA PHE A 52 17.38 -11.13 -1.72
C PHE A 52 16.55 -11.55 -0.51
N LEU A 53 15.67 -10.64 -0.09
CA LEU A 53 14.57 -10.94 0.81
C LEU A 53 13.29 -10.34 0.23
N ILE A 54 12.21 -11.11 0.31
CA ILE A 54 10.86 -10.62 0.01
C ILE A 54 10.04 -10.85 1.29
N PHE A 55 9.54 -9.78 1.90
CA PHE A 55 8.83 -9.82 3.21
C PHE A 55 9.61 -10.54 4.31
N ASP A 56 10.90 -10.23 4.45
CA ASP A 56 11.82 -10.87 5.42
C ASP A 56 12.00 -12.38 5.23
N LYS A 57 11.45 -12.96 4.14
CA LYS A 57 11.66 -14.36 3.76
C LYS A 57 12.82 -14.51 2.80
N PRO A 58 13.60 -15.61 2.89
CA PRO A 58 14.62 -15.93 1.92
C PRO A 58 14.03 -15.95 0.51
N ALA A 59 14.68 -15.24 -0.40
CA ALA A 59 14.31 -15.21 -1.80
C ALA A 59 15.56 -15.38 -2.66
N GLU A 60 15.36 -15.92 -3.85
CA GLU A 60 16.42 -16.22 -4.82
C GLU A 60 16.06 -15.61 -6.16
N MET A 61 17.06 -15.33 -7.01
CA MET A 61 16.77 -14.92 -8.38
C MET A 61 16.09 -16.07 -9.13
N PRO A 62 14.95 -15.84 -9.80
CA PRO A 62 14.24 -16.89 -10.51
C PRO A 62 15.12 -17.44 -11.64
N THR A 63 15.12 -18.77 -11.80
CA THR A 63 15.87 -19.43 -12.87
C THR A 63 15.06 -19.64 -14.15
N LYS A 64 13.81 -19.17 -14.16
CA LYS A 64 12.87 -19.22 -15.29
C LYS A 64 12.61 -17.82 -15.81
N CYS A 65 12.29 -17.73 -17.10
CA CYS A 65 11.96 -16.47 -17.74
C CYS A 65 10.74 -15.83 -17.07
N VAL A 66 10.91 -14.59 -16.61
CA VAL A 66 9.85 -13.76 -16.03
C VAL A 66 9.18 -12.94 -17.13
N GLU A 67 7.86 -12.78 -17.08
CA GLU A 67 7.08 -11.97 -18.02
C GLU A 67 7.36 -10.47 -17.86
N MET A 68 7.22 -9.70 -18.94
CA MET A 68 7.38 -8.24 -18.88
C MET A 68 6.38 -7.61 -17.92
N ASN A 69 6.76 -6.47 -17.33
CA ASN A 69 5.95 -5.76 -16.35
C ASN A 69 5.68 -6.58 -15.08
N HIS A 70 6.59 -7.46 -14.70
CA HIS A 70 6.58 -8.12 -13.40
C HIS A 70 7.75 -7.66 -12.54
N CYS A 71 7.71 -8.02 -11.26
CA CYS A 71 8.78 -7.78 -10.30
C CYS A 71 9.13 -6.28 -10.10
N GLY A 72 8.10 -5.44 -10.25
CA GLY A 72 8.15 -4.00 -10.01
C GLY A 72 8.87 -3.23 -11.11
N THR A 73 9.15 -3.85 -12.27
CA THR A 73 9.93 -3.25 -13.36
C THR A 73 9.33 -3.56 -14.72
N GLN A 74 9.68 -2.76 -15.74
CA GLN A 74 9.24 -3.02 -17.12
C GLN A 74 10.07 -4.13 -17.79
N ALA A 75 11.34 -4.24 -17.41
CA ALA A 75 12.32 -5.16 -17.95
C ALA A 75 12.87 -6.07 -16.82
N PRO A 76 12.17 -7.18 -16.53
CA PRO A 76 12.55 -8.09 -15.46
C PRO A 76 13.87 -8.80 -15.75
N VAL A 77 14.76 -8.85 -14.76
CA VAL A 77 16.05 -9.53 -14.82
C VAL A 77 16.01 -10.81 -13.97
N TRP A 78 16.28 -11.95 -14.60
CA TRP A 78 16.23 -13.30 -14.02
C TRP A 78 17.54 -14.04 -14.29
N LEU A 79 17.81 -15.13 -13.57
CA LEU A 79 19.05 -15.90 -13.70
C LEU A 79 18.90 -16.96 -14.80
N SER A 80 19.65 -16.85 -15.89
CA SER A 80 19.62 -17.83 -16.97
C SER A 80 20.64 -18.92 -16.74
N LEU A 81 20.12 -20.14 -16.57
CA LEU A 81 20.90 -21.37 -16.53
C LEU A 81 20.81 -22.06 -17.89
N ARG A 82 21.96 -22.36 -18.51
CA ARG A 82 22.00 -23.24 -19.68
C ARG A 82 21.67 -24.68 -19.28
N GLU A 83 21.33 -25.53 -20.23
CA GLU A 83 20.98 -26.95 -19.95
C GLU A 83 22.08 -27.72 -19.19
N SER A 84 23.35 -27.35 -19.37
CA SER A 84 24.49 -27.94 -18.66
C SER A 84 24.90 -27.19 -17.38
N GLU A 85 24.22 -26.09 -17.05
CA GLU A 85 24.53 -25.26 -15.89
C GLU A 85 23.49 -25.46 -14.78
N SER A 86 23.97 -25.81 -13.59
CA SER A 86 23.20 -25.81 -12.35
C SER A 86 23.57 -24.63 -11.45
N MET A 87 22.76 -24.38 -10.43
CA MET A 87 23.13 -23.56 -9.28
C MET A 87 24.40 -24.11 -8.59
N PRO A 88 25.20 -23.25 -7.94
CA PRO A 88 26.42 -23.67 -7.26
C PRO A 88 26.15 -24.58 -6.05
N GLU A 89 27.01 -25.57 -5.84
CA GLU A 89 26.98 -26.43 -4.66
C GLU A 89 27.43 -25.67 -3.40
N PRO A 90 27.08 -26.12 -2.18
CA PRO A 90 27.48 -25.44 -0.94
C PRO A 90 28.99 -25.15 -0.86
N GLY A 91 29.34 -23.87 -0.68
CA GLY A 91 30.72 -23.38 -0.65
C GLY A 91 31.31 -23.00 -2.01
N GLU A 92 30.64 -23.34 -3.12
CA GLU A 92 31.04 -22.98 -4.47
C GLU A 92 30.62 -21.55 -4.85
N ASN A 93 31.44 -20.89 -5.67
CA ASN A 93 31.10 -19.67 -6.38
C ASN A 93 31.14 -19.95 -7.89
N LYS A 94 30.06 -19.64 -8.60
CA LYS A 94 29.91 -19.91 -10.02
C LYS A 94 29.52 -18.64 -10.77
N GLN A 95 30.20 -18.37 -11.87
CA GLN A 95 29.86 -17.28 -12.76
C GLN A 95 28.73 -17.74 -13.70
N LEU A 96 27.62 -17.02 -13.66
CA LEU A 96 26.40 -17.28 -14.42
C LEU A 96 25.99 -16.02 -15.21
N THR A 97 24.92 -16.13 -15.99
CA THR A 97 24.38 -15.01 -16.78
C THR A 97 22.97 -14.69 -16.30
N ALA A 98 22.73 -13.45 -15.90
CA ALA A 98 21.38 -12.94 -15.77
C ALA A 98 20.89 -12.38 -17.11
N CYS A 99 19.59 -12.54 -17.37
CA CYS A 99 18.94 -12.16 -18.61
C CYS A 99 17.81 -11.19 -18.33
N ALA A 100 17.69 -10.15 -19.15
CA ALA A 100 16.54 -9.26 -19.13
C ALA A 100 15.53 -9.66 -20.19
N THR A 101 14.27 -9.81 -19.77
CA THR A 101 13.15 -10.05 -20.67
C THR A 101 12.70 -8.76 -21.34
N TRP A 102 12.52 -8.78 -22.65
CA TRP A 102 11.93 -7.67 -23.40
C TRP A 102 11.14 -8.14 -24.64
N GLN A 103 10.13 -7.37 -25.02
CA GLN A 103 9.34 -7.57 -26.23
C GLN A 103 9.22 -6.24 -26.96
N PHE A 104 9.51 -6.26 -28.27
CA PHE A 104 9.33 -5.08 -29.12
C PHE A 104 7.86 -4.95 -29.53
N PHE A 105 7.35 -3.71 -29.54
CA PHE A 105 5.94 -3.37 -29.83
C PHE A 105 5.37 -3.91 -31.16
N PHE A 106 6.23 -4.33 -32.10
CA PHE A 106 5.84 -4.88 -33.41
C PHE A 106 6.18 -6.36 -33.58
N SER A 107 6.69 -7.03 -32.53
CA SER A 107 7.02 -8.45 -32.56
C SER A 107 6.10 -9.25 -31.65
N THR A 108 5.60 -10.36 -32.16
CA THR A 108 4.89 -11.38 -31.36
C THR A 108 5.85 -12.31 -30.63
N THR A 109 7.16 -12.24 -30.91
CA THR A 109 8.18 -13.02 -30.23
C THR A 109 8.76 -12.24 -29.05
N LYS A 110 8.56 -12.79 -27.86
CA LYS A 110 9.20 -12.36 -26.61
C LYS A 110 10.65 -12.87 -26.60
N ASP A 111 11.61 -11.98 -26.36
CA ASP A 111 12.99 -12.39 -26.10
C ASP A 111 13.24 -12.36 -24.59
N CYS A 112 13.27 -13.55 -23.99
CA CYS A 112 13.55 -13.74 -22.57
C CYS A 112 14.99 -13.38 -22.18
N CYS A 113 15.91 -13.22 -23.14
CA CYS A 113 17.30 -12.88 -22.85
C CYS A 113 17.87 -11.90 -23.89
N LEU A 114 17.18 -10.77 -24.03
CA LEU A 114 17.63 -9.69 -24.92
C LEU A 114 18.95 -9.08 -24.42
N PHE A 115 19.01 -8.77 -23.12
CA PHE A 115 20.22 -8.27 -22.47
C PHE A 115 20.82 -9.32 -21.56
N ARG A 116 22.14 -9.49 -21.64
CA ARG A 116 22.93 -10.42 -20.82
C ARG A 116 23.78 -9.64 -19.83
N ILE A 117 23.70 -10.00 -18.56
CA ILE A 117 24.41 -9.36 -17.47
C ILE A 117 25.21 -10.45 -16.74
N PRO A 118 26.55 -10.36 -16.66
CA PRO A 118 27.32 -11.34 -15.91
C PRO A 118 27.03 -11.18 -14.40
N VAL A 119 26.78 -12.30 -13.73
CA VAL A 119 26.52 -12.37 -12.29
C VAL A 119 27.35 -13.51 -11.71
N SER A 120 27.92 -13.34 -10.52
CA SER A 120 28.52 -14.46 -9.78
C SER A 120 27.59 -14.88 -8.66
N VAL A 121 27.34 -16.17 -8.52
CA VAL A 121 26.46 -16.71 -7.49
C VAL A 121 27.30 -17.58 -6.57
N ARG A 122 27.24 -17.32 -5.27
CA ARG A 122 27.86 -18.16 -4.26
C ARG A 122 26.79 -18.80 -3.38
N ASN A 123 26.96 -20.10 -3.14
CA ASN A 123 26.16 -20.84 -2.17
C ASN A 123 26.85 -20.81 -0.80
N CYS A 124 26.23 -20.14 0.18
CA CYS A 124 26.73 -20.05 1.55
C CYS A 124 26.25 -21.21 2.44
N GLY A 125 25.63 -22.24 1.85
CA GLY A 125 25.02 -23.38 2.55
C GLY A 125 23.54 -23.15 2.78
N ASP A 126 23.20 -22.11 3.55
CA ASP A 126 21.81 -21.81 3.95
C ASP A 126 21.12 -20.80 3.02
N PHE A 127 21.89 -20.07 2.21
CA PHE A 127 21.39 -19.05 1.29
C PHE A 127 22.38 -18.78 0.16
N PHE A 128 21.90 -18.19 -0.93
CA PHE A 128 22.75 -17.68 -2.00
C PHE A 128 23.01 -16.18 -1.84
N VAL A 129 24.21 -15.78 -2.25
CA VAL A 129 24.56 -14.38 -2.48
C VAL A 129 24.95 -14.18 -3.93
N TYR A 130 24.56 -13.02 -4.47
CA TYR A 130 24.69 -12.67 -5.87
C TYR A 130 25.58 -11.44 -5.99
N LEU A 131 26.67 -11.54 -6.75
CA LEU A 131 27.48 -10.40 -7.11
C LEU A 131 26.77 -9.66 -8.25
N LEU A 132 26.00 -8.64 -7.89
CA LEU A 132 25.20 -7.85 -8.82
C LEU A 132 25.92 -6.56 -9.19
N GLN A 133 25.50 -5.96 -10.30
CA GLN A 133 26.00 -4.68 -10.81
C GLN A 133 24.85 -3.85 -11.38
N SER A 134 25.10 -2.57 -11.64
CA SER A 134 24.14 -1.67 -12.29
C SER A 134 23.67 -2.22 -13.63
N THR A 135 22.35 -2.12 -13.90
CA THR A 135 21.77 -2.53 -15.18
C THR A 135 21.95 -1.47 -16.27
N GLN A 136 21.89 -1.88 -17.54
CA GLN A 136 21.92 -0.95 -18.68
C GLN A 136 20.53 -0.35 -18.93
N GLY A 137 20.29 0.84 -18.38
CA GLY A 137 18.95 1.42 -18.38
C GLY A 137 18.05 0.82 -17.29
N CYS A 138 16.75 1.10 -17.36
CA CYS A 138 15.81 0.83 -16.29
C CYS A 138 15.30 -0.62 -16.32
N MET A 139 16.08 -1.51 -15.71
CA MET A 139 15.75 -2.92 -15.51
C MET A 139 15.82 -3.23 -14.01
N GLY A 140 15.18 -4.32 -13.57
CA GLY A 140 15.15 -4.70 -12.16
C GLY A 140 15.46 -6.18 -11.95
N TYR A 141 16.34 -6.49 -11.00
CA TYR A 141 16.58 -7.87 -10.55
C TYR A 141 15.36 -8.39 -9.78
N CYS A 142 14.73 -9.41 -10.34
CA CYS A 142 13.60 -10.09 -9.70
C CYS A 142 14.09 -11.09 -8.65
N ALA A 143 13.20 -11.44 -7.75
CA ALA A 143 13.37 -12.52 -6.82
C ALA A 143 12.08 -13.33 -6.67
N GLU A 144 12.22 -14.60 -6.32
CA GLU A 144 11.13 -15.51 -5.96
C GLU A 144 11.39 -16.06 -4.55
N VAL A 145 10.33 -16.16 -3.74
CA VAL A 145 10.44 -16.66 -2.37
C VAL A 145 10.82 -18.15 -2.40
N VAL A 146 11.84 -18.52 -1.63
CA VAL A 146 12.23 -19.94 -1.49
C VAL A 146 11.10 -20.65 -0.74
N SER A 147 10.37 -21.52 -1.43
CA SER A 147 9.33 -22.34 -0.81
C SER A 147 9.96 -23.43 0.05
N ASP A 148 9.46 -23.63 1.27
CA ASP A 148 9.93 -24.67 2.23
C ASP A 148 9.74 -26.13 1.75
N ASN A 149 9.34 -26.34 0.50
CA ASN A 149 9.18 -27.66 -0.10
C ASN A 149 10.54 -28.24 -0.52
N LYS A 150 11.44 -28.43 0.44
CA LYS A 150 12.52 -29.40 0.29
C LYS A 150 11.85 -30.78 0.28
N PRO A 151 12.08 -31.65 -0.74
CA PRO A 151 11.58 -33.00 -0.69
C PRO A 151 12.27 -33.69 0.49
N GLN A 152 11.52 -33.83 1.59
CA GLN A 152 12.01 -34.48 2.80
C GLN A 152 12.25 -35.93 2.44
N THR A 153 13.52 -36.29 2.23
CA THR A 153 13.95 -37.66 1.96
C THR A 153 13.54 -38.49 3.17
N CYS A 154 12.65 -39.46 2.98
CA CYS A 154 12.31 -40.42 4.02
C CYS A 154 13.59 -41.17 4.42
N HIS A 155 13.99 -41.08 5.70
CA HIS A 155 15.05 -41.92 6.25
C HIS A 155 14.53 -43.37 6.38
N PRO A 156 15.40 -44.38 6.25
CA PRO A 156 15.02 -45.74 5.91
C PRO A 156 14.74 -46.55 7.17
N GLU A 157 13.47 -46.70 7.53
CA GLU A 157 12.95 -47.85 8.28
C GLU A 157 11.42 -47.78 8.28
N GLY A 158 10.82 -48.39 7.24
CA GLY A 158 9.36 -48.48 7.10
C GLY A 158 8.98 -49.10 5.75
N THR A 159 8.25 -50.20 5.80
CA THR A 159 7.99 -51.18 4.73
C THR A 159 7.19 -50.62 3.54
N GLU A 160 7.56 -51.02 2.31
CA GLU A 160 6.88 -50.70 1.06
C GLU A 160 5.57 -51.50 0.85
N THR A 161 4.46 -50.81 0.52
CA THR A 161 3.41 -51.26 -0.44
C THR A 161 2.33 -50.16 -0.65
N PRO A 162 1.61 -50.16 -1.78
CA PRO A 162 1.74 -49.19 -2.86
C PRO A 162 1.12 -47.81 -2.56
N GLY A 163 1.98 -46.78 -2.56
CA GLY A 163 1.77 -45.63 -3.45
C GLY A 163 0.85 -44.48 -3.02
N ILE A 164 0.34 -44.38 -1.79
CA ILE A 164 -0.43 -43.19 -1.37
C ILE A 164 -0.06 -42.79 0.06
N CYS A 165 0.92 -41.89 0.20
CA CYS A 165 1.06 -41.09 1.41
C CYS A 165 0.06 -39.92 1.32
N SER A 166 -1.20 -40.16 1.68
CA SER A 166 -2.13 -39.06 1.93
C SER A 166 -1.75 -38.38 3.24
N ARG A 167 -0.88 -37.37 3.17
CA ARG A 167 -1.00 -36.27 4.12
C ARG A 167 -2.40 -35.71 3.88
N LYS A 168 -3.29 -35.77 4.87
CA LYS A 168 -4.47 -34.90 4.87
C LYS A 168 -3.93 -33.48 4.81
N LEU A 169 -3.79 -32.97 3.60
CA LEU A 169 -3.60 -31.56 3.34
C LEU A 169 -4.83 -30.88 3.96
N PRO A 170 -4.68 -29.85 4.81
CA PRO A 170 -5.81 -29.00 5.10
C PRO A 170 -6.25 -28.42 3.76
N SER A 171 -7.44 -28.80 3.34
CA SER A 171 -8.17 -28.16 2.26
C SER A 171 -8.00 -26.64 2.39
N SER A 172 -7.51 -26.00 1.33
CA SER A 172 -7.64 -24.56 1.03
C SER A 172 -8.21 -23.71 2.17
N LEU A 173 -7.38 -23.27 3.11
CA LEU A 173 -7.77 -22.14 3.94
C LEU A 173 -7.59 -20.90 3.07
N SER A 174 -8.68 -20.27 2.66
CA SER A 174 -8.67 -18.86 2.33
C SER A 174 -8.25 -18.07 3.58
N PRO A 175 -7.55 -16.93 3.43
CA PRO A 175 -7.14 -16.15 4.59
C PRO A 175 -8.38 -15.63 5.32
N SER A 176 -8.28 -15.57 6.64
CA SER A 176 -9.31 -14.92 7.45
C SER A 176 -9.42 -13.45 7.05
N PRO A 177 -10.65 -12.91 6.89
CA PRO A 177 -10.84 -11.50 6.60
C PRO A 177 -10.16 -10.60 7.64
N PRO A 178 -9.64 -9.43 7.24
CA PRO A 178 -9.10 -8.46 8.18
C PRO A 178 -10.18 -7.94 9.14
N GLY A 179 -9.76 -7.38 10.28
CA GLY A 179 -10.68 -6.67 11.16
C GLY A 179 -11.36 -5.50 10.43
N MET A 180 -12.54 -5.08 10.89
CA MET A 180 -13.26 -3.95 10.30
C MET A 180 -12.36 -2.71 10.23
N PRO A 181 -12.13 -2.12 9.04
CA PRO A 181 -11.26 -0.97 8.92
C PRO A 181 -11.87 0.26 9.59
N GLU A 182 -11.00 1.05 10.20
CA GLU A 182 -11.31 2.35 10.79
C GLU A 182 -10.67 3.45 9.95
N VAL A 183 -11.48 4.45 9.59
CA VAL A 183 -11.03 5.61 8.81
C VAL A 183 -10.90 6.81 9.75
N VAL A 184 -9.71 7.38 9.81
CA VAL A 184 -9.37 8.58 10.58
C VAL A 184 -8.71 9.62 9.67
N SER A 185 -8.80 10.90 10.03
CA SER A 185 -8.09 11.96 9.31
C SER A 185 -6.80 12.32 10.03
N GLU A 186 -5.73 12.52 9.26
CA GLU A 186 -4.39 12.87 9.75
C GLU A 186 -3.85 14.07 8.95
N LEU A 187 -3.03 14.89 9.60
CA LEU A 187 -2.32 15.99 8.95
C LEU A 187 -0.85 15.59 8.79
N LEU A 188 -0.38 15.45 7.56
CA LEU A 188 1.00 15.08 7.23
C LEU A 188 1.59 16.16 6.33
N GLU A 189 2.68 16.79 6.78
CA GLU A 189 3.42 17.80 6.00
C GLU A 189 2.56 18.96 5.46
N GLY A 190 1.47 19.30 6.16
CA GLY A 190 0.53 20.35 5.76
C GLY A 190 -0.59 19.90 4.82
N SER A 191 -0.56 18.67 4.33
CA SER A 191 -1.64 18.02 3.58
C SER A 191 -2.51 17.17 4.51
N VAL A 192 -3.81 17.09 4.20
CA VAL A 192 -4.78 16.28 4.95
C VAL A 192 -4.93 14.92 4.27
N PHE A 193 -4.75 13.85 5.04
CA PHE A 193 -4.91 12.48 4.57
C PHE A 193 -6.00 11.76 5.36
N LEU A 194 -6.73 10.88 4.67
CA LEU A 194 -7.55 9.85 5.29
C LEU A 194 -6.72 8.59 5.43
N ARG A 195 -6.61 8.08 6.65
CA ARG A 195 -5.95 6.82 6.95
C ARG A 195 -6.99 5.76 7.24
N CYS A 196 -6.96 4.70 6.45
CA CYS A 196 -7.70 3.48 6.72
C CYS A 196 -6.77 2.51 7.45
N SER A 197 -7.11 2.06 8.65
CA SER A 197 -6.32 1.10 9.43
C SER A 197 -7.18 -0.10 9.82
N PHE A 198 -6.61 -1.30 9.80
CA PHE A 198 -7.33 -2.53 10.12
C PHE A 198 -6.45 -3.50 10.90
N HIS A 199 -7.08 -4.46 11.59
CA HIS A 199 -6.33 -5.49 12.31
C HIS A 199 -5.99 -6.64 11.37
N ALA A 200 -4.69 -6.84 11.13
CA ALA A 200 -4.19 -8.01 10.43
C ALA A 200 -4.21 -9.22 11.37
N PRO A 201 -4.85 -10.34 11.01
CA PRO A 201 -4.85 -11.54 11.83
C PRO A 201 -3.42 -12.09 11.95
N PRO A 202 -2.97 -12.50 13.16
CA PRO A 202 -1.64 -13.07 13.35
C PRO A 202 -1.59 -14.41 12.62
N THR A 203 -0.95 -14.43 11.46
CA THR A 203 -0.73 -15.63 10.67
C THR A 203 0.77 -15.85 10.51
N ASN A 204 1.20 -17.11 10.47
CA ASN A 204 2.60 -17.46 10.22
C ASN A 204 2.99 -17.29 8.73
N SER A 205 2.02 -16.94 7.88
CA SER A 205 2.18 -16.73 6.44
C SER A 205 2.07 -15.24 6.08
N SER A 206 2.68 -14.85 4.97
CA SER A 206 2.65 -13.46 4.49
C SER A 206 1.31 -13.20 3.82
N VAL A 207 0.38 -12.60 4.56
CA VAL A 207 -0.93 -12.16 4.06
C VAL A 207 -0.77 -10.80 3.42
N TRP A 208 -1.35 -10.62 2.25
CA TRP A 208 -1.45 -9.35 1.55
C TRP A 208 -2.88 -8.83 1.64
N PHE A 209 -3.01 -7.52 1.51
CA PHE A 209 -4.30 -6.84 1.57
C PHE A 209 -4.56 -6.08 0.27
N ILE A 210 -5.79 -6.18 -0.22
CA ILE A 210 -6.31 -5.27 -1.23
C ILE A 210 -7.13 -4.24 -0.47
N VAL A 211 -6.76 -2.97 -0.60
CA VAL A 211 -7.46 -1.85 0.03
C VAL A 211 -8.08 -1.00 -1.07
N ALA A 212 -9.40 -0.86 -1.05
CA ALA A 212 -10.17 -0.08 -2.00
C ALA A 212 -10.90 1.07 -1.29
N TRP A 213 -10.67 2.27 -1.77
CA TRP A 213 -11.35 3.50 -1.34
C TRP A 213 -12.50 3.79 -2.28
N SER A 214 -13.66 4.11 -1.72
CA SER A 214 -14.83 4.52 -2.49
C SER A 214 -15.53 5.73 -1.89
N ARG A 215 -16.17 6.52 -2.74
CA ARG A 215 -17.08 7.60 -2.35
C ARG A 215 -18.52 7.23 -2.60
N LEU A 216 -19.43 7.71 -1.76
CA LEU A 216 -20.86 7.62 -2.00
C LEU A 216 -21.33 8.75 -2.92
N SER A 217 -21.92 8.40 -4.06
CA SER A 217 -22.55 9.34 -4.97
C SER A 217 -23.86 9.90 -4.36
N PRO A 218 -24.36 11.04 -4.87
CA PRO A 218 -25.67 11.56 -4.50
C PRO A 218 -26.82 10.57 -4.73
N GLU A 219 -26.68 9.69 -5.72
CA GLU A 219 -27.64 8.63 -6.06
C GLU A 219 -27.55 7.41 -5.13
N GLY A 220 -26.59 7.41 -4.18
CA GLY A 220 -26.37 6.33 -3.22
C GLY A 220 -25.55 5.16 -3.75
N THR A 221 -24.89 5.31 -4.89
CA THR A 221 -23.95 4.32 -5.45
C THR A 221 -22.53 4.58 -4.95
N LYS A 222 -21.74 3.51 -4.75
CA LYS A 222 -20.32 3.65 -4.37
C LYS A 222 -19.46 3.70 -5.62
N GLU A 223 -18.67 4.75 -5.74
CA GLU A 223 -17.72 4.98 -6.84
C GLU A 223 -16.31 4.75 -6.32
N GLU A 224 -15.54 3.87 -6.97
CA GLU A 224 -14.15 3.60 -6.59
C GLU A 224 -13.26 4.81 -6.91
N LEU A 225 -12.46 5.21 -5.91
CA LEU A 225 -11.48 6.29 -6.02
C LEU A 225 -10.07 5.76 -6.25
N ARG A 226 -9.71 4.68 -5.55
CA ARG A 226 -8.38 4.08 -5.58
C ARG A 226 -8.46 2.65 -5.08
N GLN A 227 -7.71 1.76 -5.70
CA GLN A 227 -7.43 0.42 -5.18
C GLN A 227 -5.92 0.20 -5.15
N GLU A 228 -5.41 -0.39 -4.08
CA GLU A 228 -4.00 -0.75 -3.94
C GLU A 228 -3.84 -2.13 -3.31
N THR A 229 -2.67 -2.72 -3.53
CA THR A 229 -2.26 -3.98 -2.92
C THR A 229 -1.07 -3.72 -2.01
N THR A 230 -1.22 -4.02 -0.72
CA THR A 230 -0.23 -3.68 0.31
C THR A 230 -0.08 -4.79 1.34
N ILE A 231 1.08 -4.86 1.99
CA ILE A 231 1.30 -5.68 3.19
C ILE A 231 1.02 -4.91 4.48
N GLN A 232 0.94 -3.59 4.39
CA GLN A 232 0.70 -2.74 5.54
C GLN A 232 -0.76 -2.89 5.94
N ALA A 233 -1.01 -2.95 7.25
CA ALA A 233 -2.36 -2.99 7.79
C ALA A 233 -3.03 -1.60 7.78
N PHE A 234 -2.64 -0.74 6.83
CA PHE A 234 -3.19 0.59 6.63
C PHE A 234 -2.98 1.08 5.19
N SER A 235 -3.76 2.10 4.80
CA SER A 235 -3.69 2.81 3.52
C SER A 235 -3.94 4.31 3.73
N LEU A 236 -3.41 5.17 2.85
CA LEU A 236 -3.58 6.62 2.88
C LEU A 236 -4.23 7.15 1.60
N LEU A 237 -5.19 8.06 1.77
CA LEU A 237 -5.84 8.78 0.68
C LEU A 237 -5.78 10.29 0.93
N GLU A 238 -5.13 11.04 0.05
CA GLU A 238 -5.00 12.50 0.18
C GLU A 238 -6.32 13.22 -0.13
N LEU A 239 -6.65 14.23 0.68
CA LEU A 239 -7.75 15.16 0.44
C LEU A 239 -7.27 16.30 -0.46
N ASP A 240 -7.22 16.02 -1.76
CA ASP A 240 -6.64 16.87 -2.80
C ASP A 240 -7.61 17.92 -3.38
N GLY A 241 -8.91 17.79 -3.11
CA GLY A 241 -9.98 18.62 -3.68
C GLY A 241 -10.34 18.28 -5.13
N ILE A 242 -9.65 17.33 -5.76
CA ILE A 242 -9.89 16.88 -7.13
C ILE A 242 -10.67 15.56 -7.09
N ASN A 243 -10.07 14.54 -6.50
CA ASN A 243 -10.61 13.18 -6.36
C ASN A 243 -11.40 13.02 -5.06
N LEU A 244 -10.91 13.65 -3.98
CA LEU A 244 -11.55 13.65 -2.67
C LEU A 244 -11.84 15.09 -2.23
N ARG A 245 -13.11 15.40 -1.98
CA ARG A 245 -13.60 16.75 -1.66
C ARG A 245 -14.25 16.83 -0.29
N LEU A 246 -14.27 18.05 0.24
CA LEU A 246 -15.05 18.37 1.41
C LEU A 246 -16.54 18.08 1.17
N GLY A 247 -17.14 17.34 2.09
CA GLY A 247 -18.53 16.88 2.00
C GLY A 247 -18.69 15.46 1.48
N ASP A 248 -17.63 14.83 0.97
CA ASP A 248 -17.68 13.46 0.50
C ASP A 248 -17.88 12.47 1.67
N ARG A 249 -18.60 11.38 1.37
CA ARG A 249 -18.81 10.26 2.28
C ARG A 249 -18.00 9.08 1.78
N ILE A 250 -17.00 8.69 2.57
CA ILE A 250 -15.94 7.77 2.17
C ILE A 250 -16.07 6.44 2.89
N TYR A 251 -15.74 5.38 2.16
CA TYR A 251 -15.68 4.01 2.63
C TYR A 251 -14.32 3.42 2.25
N CYS A 252 -13.74 2.65 3.17
CA CYS A 252 -12.56 1.83 2.94
C CYS A 252 -12.96 0.35 3.01
N SER A 253 -12.63 -0.41 1.97
CA SER A 253 -12.85 -1.85 1.89
C SER A 253 -11.52 -2.59 1.88
N CYS A 254 -11.37 -3.61 2.71
CA CYS A 254 -10.14 -4.38 2.85
C CYS A 254 -10.42 -5.88 2.67
N SER A 255 -9.70 -6.55 1.77
CA SER A 255 -9.69 -8.01 1.65
C SER A 255 -8.28 -8.54 1.84
N ALA A 256 -8.15 -9.78 2.31
CA ALA A 256 -6.89 -10.47 2.49
C ALA A 256 -6.70 -11.55 1.42
N PHE A 257 -5.47 -11.80 0.99
CA PHE A 257 -5.13 -12.93 0.11
C PHE A 257 -3.73 -13.48 0.44
N PHE A 258 -3.46 -14.72 0.04
CA PHE A 258 -2.13 -15.30 0.11
C PHE A 258 -1.43 -15.15 -1.24
N LEU A 259 -0.15 -14.73 -1.24
CA LEU A 259 0.62 -14.56 -2.47
C LEU A 259 0.68 -15.84 -3.33
N GLU A 260 0.76 -16.99 -2.67
CA GLU A 260 0.80 -18.32 -3.32
C GLU A 260 -0.50 -18.67 -4.06
N LYS A 261 -1.62 -18.01 -3.71
CA LYS A 261 -2.96 -18.22 -4.29
C LYS A 261 -3.75 -16.90 -4.34
N PRO A 262 -3.44 -16.01 -5.29
CA PRO A 262 -4.12 -14.71 -5.39
C PRO A 262 -5.62 -14.84 -5.70
N ASP A 263 -6.05 -15.95 -6.33
CA ASP A 263 -7.47 -16.25 -6.60
C ASP A 263 -8.26 -16.59 -5.33
N SER A 264 -7.59 -16.91 -4.22
CA SER A 264 -8.21 -17.28 -2.95
C SER A 264 -8.25 -16.09 -2.00
N GLN A 265 -9.07 -15.09 -2.32
CA GLN A 265 -9.25 -13.89 -1.51
C GLN A 265 -10.29 -14.12 -0.40
N SER A 266 -10.12 -13.42 0.72
CA SER A 266 -11.16 -13.31 1.74
C SER A 266 -12.32 -12.47 1.21
N SER A 267 -13.48 -12.60 1.84
CA SER A 267 -14.54 -11.60 1.63
C SER A 267 -14.03 -10.20 2.04
N PRO A 268 -14.36 -9.16 1.27
CA PRO A 268 -14.01 -7.78 1.63
C PRO A 268 -14.76 -7.35 2.89
N VAL A 269 -14.08 -6.63 3.78
CA VAL A 269 -14.63 -6.03 4.99
C VAL A 269 -14.58 -4.52 4.84
N GLU A 270 -15.73 -3.88 5.00
CA GLU A 270 -15.87 -2.46 4.76
C GLU A 270 -15.93 -1.65 6.06
N SER A 271 -15.42 -0.44 6.02
CA SER A 271 -15.44 0.51 7.11
C SER A 271 -16.85 1.07 7.33
N ARG A 272 -17.02 1.73 8.48
CA ARG A 272 -18.16 2.65 8.65
C ARG A 272 -18.01 3.84 7.70
N GLU A 273 -19.14 4.51 7.42
CA GLU A 273 -19.15 5.77 6.66
C GLU A 273 -18.27 6.81 7.36
N PHE A 274 -17.35 7.41 6.62
CA PHE A 274 -16.57 8.55 7.06
C PHE A 274 -16.97 9.81 6.29
N PHE A 275 -17.50 10.81 7.00
CA PHE A 275 -17.81 12.11 6.40
C PHE A 275 -16.56 13.00 6.41
N ALA A 276 -16.02 13.29 5.24
CA ALA A 276 -14.84 14.15 5.07
C ALA A 276 -15.26 15.63 5.04
N GLY A 277 -15.58 16.21 6.20
CA GLY A 277 -15.98 17.61 6.24
C GLY A 277 -16.32 18.18 7.61
N ILE A 278 -16.96 19.34 7.58
CA ILE A 278 -17.46 20.09 8.74
C ILE A 278 -18.98 20.06 8.69
N LYS A 279 -19.62 19.67 9.80
CA LYS A 279 -21.07 19.50 9.89
C LYS A 279 -21.68 20.34 11.03
N LEU A 280 -22.87 20.88 10.77
CA LEU A 280 -23.71 21.56 11.77
C LEU A 280 -24.69 20.58 12.40
N HIS A 281 -24.82 20.64 13.72
CA HIS A 281 -25.79 19.86 14.49
C HIS A 281 -26.61 20.79 15.41
N PRO A 282 -27.95 20.86 15.23
CA PRO A 282 -28.73 20.30 14.12
C PRO A 282 -28.41 20.97 12.76
N GLU A 283 -28.71 20.29 11.66
CA GLU A 283 -28.44 20.80 10.29
C GLU A 283 -29.27 22.05 9.95
N ALA A 284 -30.45 22.19 10.56
CA ALA A 284 -31.30 23.36 10.48
C ALA A 284 -31.98 23.59 11.83
N LEU A 285 -32.23 24.85 12.16
CA LEU A 285 -32.87 25.24 13.41
C LEU A 285 -33.90 26.34 13.15
N ASN A 286 -35.12 26.14 13.64
CA ASN A 286 -36.17 27.15 13.59
C ASN A 286 -36.02 28.05 14.82
N ILE A 287 -35.82 29.34 14.57
CA ILE A 287 -35.63 30.36 15.61
C ILE A 287 -36.89 31.21 15.68
N SER A 288 -37.33 31.53 16.90
CA SER A 288 -38.41 32.48 17.14
C SER A 288 -37.96 33.57 18.12
N GLU A 289 -38.55 34.75 18.03
CA GLU A 289 -38.31 35.87 18.96
C GLU A 289 -39.01 35.62 20.31
N ASP A 290 -38.73 34.47 20.93
CA ASP A 290 -39.34 34.03 22.18
C ASP A 290 -38.44 34.25 23.40
N GLY A 291 -37.33 34.97 23.22
CA GLY A 291 -36.32 35.23 24.26
C GLY A 291 -35.55 33.98 24.68
N LYS A 292 -35.66 32.85 23.96
CA LYS A 292 -34.86 31.66 24.22
C LYS A 292 -33.53 31.70 23.49
N GLU A 293 -32.52 31.09 24.10
CA GLU A 293 -31.24 30.83 23.47
C GLU A 293 -31.31 29.60 22.57
N TYR A 294 -30.80 29.75 21.35
CA TYR A 294 -30.72 28.66 20.37
C TYR A 294 -29.26 28.23 20.20
N ARG A 295 -29.00 26.92 20.25
CA ARG A 295 -27.66 26.34 20.24
C ARG A 295 -27.38 25.56 18.95
N LEU A 296 -26.28 25.89 18.28
CA LEU A 296 -25.76 25.16 17.12
C LEU A 296 -24.35 24.66 17.43
N MET A 297 -24.10 23.39 17.13
CA MET A 297 -22.79 22.76 17.30
C MET A 297 -22.12 22.57 15.93
N ILE A 298 -20.87 22.97 15.81
CA ILE A 298 -20.04 22.70 14.63
C ILE A 298 -19.06 21.58 14.96
N GLU A 299 -19.11 20.50 14.18
CA GLU A 299 -18.24 19.34 14.31
C GLU A 299 -17.36 19.23 13.05
N SER A 300 -16.03 19.23 13.22
CA SER A 300 -15.09 18.96 12.12
C SER A 300 -14.55 17.54 12.24
N ARG A 301 -14.59 16.77 11.15
CA ARG A 301 -14.00 15.43 11.05
C ARG A 301 -12.67 15.42 10.30
N ILE A 302 -12.20 16.59 9.90
CA ILE A 302 -10.95 16.80 9.19
C ILE A 302 -10.12 17.89 9.89
N PRO A 303 -8.79 17.78 9.92
CA PRO A 303 -7.94 18.86 10.40
C PRO A 303 -7.99 20.03 9.42
N VAL A 304 -7.88 21.25 9.95
CA VAL A 304 -7.77 22.47 9.15
C VAL A 304 -6.30 22.90 9.13
N PRO A 305 -5.58 22.75 8.00
CA PRO A 305 -4.19 23.17 7.91
C PRO A 305 -4.09 24.69 8.03
N CYS A 306 -3.24 25.16 8.95
CA CYS A 306 -2.94 26.57 9.13
C CYS A 306 -1.53 26.87 8.61
N PRO A 307 -1.32 27.88 7.74
CA PRO A 307 0.00 28.23 7.27
C PRO A 307 0.85 28.82 8.42
N GLU A 308 2.06 28.28 8.62
CA GLU A 308 3.01 28.66 9.68
C GLU A 308 3.48 30.13 9.61
N PHE A 309 3.24 30.83 8.49
CA PHE A 309 3.68 32.21 8.27
C PHE A 309 2.73 33.29 8.80
N SER A 310 1.68 32.93 9.56
CA SER A 310 0.86 33.91 10.25
C SER A 310 1.52 34.29 11.58
N GLN A 311 2.39 35.32 11.55
CA GLN A 311 3.02 35.93 12.74
C GLN A 311 2.04 36.60 13.72
N LEU A 312 0.73 36.41 13.52
CA LEU A 312 -0.34 36.83 14.40
C LEU A 312 -1.05 35.56 14.86
N GLU A 313 -0.87 35.19 16.14
CA GLU A 313 -1.40 33.99 16.83
C GLU A 313 -2.93 33.75 16.69
N ASN A 314 -3.67 34.64 16.02
CA ASN A 314 -5.14 34.70 16.02
C ASN A 314 -5.79 34.70 14.63
N ASP A 315 -5.10 34.42 13.53
CA ASP A 315 -5.67 34.56 12.17
C ASP A 315 -6.05 33.25 11.45
N CYS A 316 -5.80 32.08 12.03
CA CYS A 316 -6.30 30.84 11.44
C CYS A 316 -7.79 30.64 11.75
N LYS A 317 -8.65 31.09 10.82
CA LYS A 317 -10.11 31.02 10.94
C LYS A 317 -10.74 30.46 9.69
N ILE A 318 -11.74 29.60 9.87
CA ILE A 318 -12.66 29.23 8.81
C ILE A 318 -13.91 30.11 8.90
N THR A 319 -14.34 30.62 7.75
CA THR A 319 -15.57 31.40 7.62
C THR A 319 -16.70 30.49 7.14
N LEU A 320 -17.71 30.29 7.99
CA LEU A 320 -18.93 29.56 7.62
C LEU A 320 -20.04 30.57 7.29
N LYS A 321 -20.67 30.39 6.13
CA LYS A 321 -21.83 31.18 5.72
C LYS A 321 -23.11 30.44 6.12
N LEU A 322 -23.91 31.06 7.00
CA LEU A 322 -25.24 30.56 7.33
C LEU A 322 -26.28 31.19 6.41
N ASN A 323 -27.26 30.41 5.97
CA ASN A 323 -28.39 30.90 5.19
C ASN A 323 -29.64 30.94 6.07
N THR A 324 -30.35 32.06 6.05
CA THR A 324 -31.58 32.28 6.84
C THR A 324 -32.76 32.51 5.91
N ILE A 325 -33.86 31.81 6.15
CA ILE A 325 -35.11 32.00 5.42
C ILE A 325 -36.13 32.56 6.40
N ASP A 326 -36.56 33.81 6.18
CA ASP A 326 -37.60 34.45 6.98
C ASP A 326 -38.99 34.07 6.45
N GLN A 327 -39.87 33.65 7.36
CA GLN A 327 -41.28 33.35 7.05
C GLN A 327 -42.23 34.51 7.43
N GLY A 328 -41.70 35.61 7.97
CA GLY A 328 -42.45 36.83 8.25
C GLY A 328 -42.74 37.63 6.98
N SER A 329 -43.93 38.24 6.93
CA SER A 329 -44.17 39.37 6.03
C SER A 329 -43.77 40.64 6.76
N TRP A 330 -42.86 41.43 6.16
CA TRP A 330 -42.28 42.70 6.67
C TRP A 330 -41.29 42.47 7.83
N VAL A 331 -39.98 42.70 7.71
CA VAL A 331 -39.25 43.95 7.43
C VAL A 331 -37.85 43.60 6.90
N ALA A 332 -37.30 44.42 6.00
CA ALA A 332 -35.92 44.29 5.52
C ALA A 332 -34.91 44.34 6.69
N LEU A 333 -34.24 43.22 6.99
CA LEU A 333 -33.10 43.15 7.90
C LEU A 333 -31.82 43.68 7.22
N SER A 334 -31.84 44.92 6.74
CA SER A 334 -30.60 45.67 6.56
C SER A 334 -30.36 46.45 7.86
N ASN A 335 -29.48 45.91 8.72
CA ASN A 335 -28.92 46.51 9.94
C ASN A 335 -29.42 45.99 11.30
N SER A 336 -29.52 44.68 11.51
CA SER A 336 -29.44 44.12 12.87
C SER A 336 -27.96 43.81 13.23
N PRO A 337 -27.38 44.43 14.28
CA PRO A 337 -25.98 44.18 14.67
C PRO A 337 -25.76 42.82 15.38
N PHE A 338 -26.82 42.01 15.54
CA PHE A 338 -26.82 40.77 16.32
C PHE A 338 -26.87 39.48 15.48
N LEU A 339 -26.98 39.58 14.15
CA LEU A 339 -26.90 38.45 13.24
C LEU A 339 -25.80 38.72 12.21
N THR A 340 -24.55 38.51 12.60
CA THR A 340 -23.46 38.48 11.62
C THR A 340 -23.64 37.25 10.73
N PRO A 341 -23.79 37.39 9.39
CA PRO A 341 -23.96 36.26 8.47
C PRO A 341 -22.68 35.42 8.27
N TRP A 342 -21.65 35.71 9.06
CA TRP A 342 -20.31 35.16 8.96
C TRP A 342 -19.85 34.70 10.34
N LEU A 343 -19.46 33.44 10.43
CA LEU A 343 -18.97 32.81 11.64
C LEU A 343 -17.48 32.56 11.52
N LEU A 344 -16.71 33.10 12.47
CA LEU A 344 -15.28 32.89 12.59
C LEU A 344 -15.00 31.76 13.57
N VAL A 345 -14.58 30.61 13.05
CA VAL A 345 -14.24 29.44 13.87
C VAL A 345 -12.72 29.37 14.02
N PRO A 346 -12.15 29.43 15.24
CA PRO A 346 -10.71 29.28 15.45
C PRO A 346 -10.30 27.82 15.20
N CYS A 347 -9.19 27.62 14.48
CA CYS A 347 -8.66 26.29 14.21
C CYS A 347 -7.97 25.72 15.47
N LEU A 348 -8.71 25.02 16.33
CA LEU A 348 -8.16 24.16 17.38
C LEU A 348 -8.05 22.70 16.89
N PRO A 349 -7.20 21.85 17.52
CA PRO A 349 -7.08 20.42 17.23
C PRO A 349 -8.45 19.68 17.23
N PRO A 350 -8.55 18.55 16.52
CA PRO A 350 -9.73 18.10 15.77
C PRO A 350 -10.92 17.58 16.59
N LEU A 351 -11.02 17.88 17.88
CA LEU A 351 -11.97 17.20 18.77
C LEU A 351 -12.84 18.13 19.63
N LEU A 352 -12.75 19.45 19.48
CA LEU A 352 -13.55 20.37 20.31
C LEU A 352 -14.77 20.91 19.55
N PRO A 353 -16.00 20.54 19.97
CA PRO A 353 -17.21 21.12 19.41
C PRO A 353 -17.29 22.61 19.77
N PHE A 354 -17.57 23.45 18.78
CA PHE A 354 -17.84 24.88 19.00
C PHE A 354 -19.34 25.09 19.22
N LEU A 355 -19.70 25.78 20.31
CA LEU A 355 -21.07 26.11 20.64
C LEU A 355 -21.38 27.54 20.21
N LEU A 356 -22.34 27.70 19.31
CA LEU A 356 -22.91 28.99 18.98
C LEU A 356 -24.17 29.23 19.81
N ILE A 357 -24.28 30.40 20.46
CA ILE A 357 -25.49 30.85 21.16
C ILE A 357 -26.08 32.01 20.35
N LEU A 358 -27.29 31.80 19.82
CA LEU A 358 -28.07 32.84 19.16
C LEU A 358 -29.13 33.35 20.15
N GLY A 359 -29.11 34.66 20.42
CA GLY A 359 -30.09 35.34 21.25
C GLY A 359 -30.50 36.66 20.61
N SER A 360 -31.79 36.98 20.70
CA SER A 360 -32.43 38.23 20.26
C SER A 360 -32.46 39.25 21.39
#